data_AF-A0A364MBE3-F1
#
_entry.id   AF-A0A364MBE3-F1
#
_cell.length_a   1.000
_cell.length_b   1.000
_cell.length_c   1.000
_cell.angle_alpha   90.00
_cell.angle_beta   90.00
_cell.angle_gamma   90.00
#
_symmetry.space_group_name_H-M   'P 1'
#
loop_
_entity.id
_entity.type
_entity.pdbx_description
1 polymer ?
#
loop_
_entity_poly.entity_id
_entity_poly.type
_entity_poly.pdbx_seq_one_letter_code
_entity_poly.pdbx_strand_id
1 'polypeptide(L)'
;MRFFKYLVFAAPLALATPRPNPVAAPAPDGGLLSELPALIDAVKELLSTDTLNDIQTIVKGGAVLLGGDTPKNLQKLLSSENIDKLQGIVDNADGLLTPKFVNETTTLIDAASPLVDNVSKLLAGLLGSLV
;
A
#
# COMPACT_ATOMS: atom_id res chain seq x y z
N MET A 1 43.98 4.34 105.28
CA MET A 1 44.41 3.48 104.16
C MET A 1 44.17 4.22 102.86
N ARG A 2 45.09 4.06 101.90
CA ARG A 2 45.28 4.87 100.70
C ARG A 2 44.41 4.39 99.52
N PHE A 3 44.25 5.29 98.54
CA PHE A 3 44.07 5.07 97.08
C PHE A 3 42.66 5.04 96.47
N PHE A 4 42.33 6.04 95.64
CA PHE A 4 42.07 5.99 94.17
C PHE A 4 41.50 7.38 93.77
N LYS A 5 42.19 8.32 93.12
CA LYS A 5 42.79 8.40 91.77
C LYS A 5 41.77 8.41 90.63
N TYR A 6 41.76 9.55 89.89
CA TYR A 6 41.22 9.78 88.54
C TYR A 6 39.70 10.01 88.43
N LEU A 7 39.14 10.84 87.55
CA LEU A 7 39.65 11.72 86.50
C LEU A 7 38.44 12.53 85.97
N VAL A 8 38.65 13.82 85.74
CA VAL A 8 37.71 14.76 85.10
C VAL A 8 37.53 14.35 83.63
N PHE A 9 36.30 14.14 83.17
CA PHE A 9 35.96 14.07 81.73
C PHE A 9 34.44 14.27 81.57
N ALA A 10 34.00 15.40 81.00
CA ALA A 10 33.63 15.59 79.57
C ALA A 10 32.35 14.81 79.20
N ALA A 11 31.39 15.25 78.41
CA ALA A 11 31.04 16.41 77.60
C ALA A 11 29.56 16.18 77.21
N PRO A 12 28.78 17.18 76.74
CA PRO A 12 27.41 16.92 76.29
C PRO A 12 27.42 16.04 75.02
N LEU A 13 26.51 15.05 74.96
CA LEU A 13 26.22 14.31 73.74
C LEU A 13 25.73 15.28 72.66
N ALA A 14 26.55 15.50 71.63
CA ALA A 14 26.11 16.07 70.37
C ALA A 14 25.59 14.94 69.47
N LEU A 15 24.29 14.99 69.15
CA LEU A 15 23.60 14.08 68.26
C LEU A 15 24.08 14.34 66.82
N ALA A 16 24.89 13.45 66.25
CA ALA A 16 25.33 13.53 64.86
C ALA A 16 24.20 13.06 63.93
N THR A 17 23.45 13.99 63.34
CA THR A 17 22.63 13.67 62.16
C THR A 17 23.54 13.60 60.92
N PRO A 18 23.38 12.60 60.03
CA PRO A 18 24.12 12.56 58.78
C PRO A 18 23.78 13.80 57.95
N ARG A 19 24.79 14.52 57.46
CA ARG A 19 24.56 15.60 56.49
C ARG A 19 23.92 15.01 55.23
N PRO A 20 22.93 15.67 54.60
CA PRO A 20 22.41 15.24 53.32
C PRO A 20 23.57 15.20 52.32
N ASN A 21 23.74 14.08 51.62
CA ASN A 21 24.74 13.98 50.57
C ASN A 21 24.39 15.05 49.51
N PRO A 22 25.32 15.93 49.09
CA PRO A 22 25.02 16.89 48.05
C PRO A 22 24.61 16.13 46.79
N VAL A 23 23.38 16.33 46.34
CA VAL A 23 22.98 15.89 45.00
C VAL A 23 23.80 16.72 44.02
N ALA A 24 24.80 16.09 43.41
CA ALA A 24 25.47 16.68 42.26
C ALA A 24 24.38 17.02 41.24
N ALA A 25 24.36 18.26 40.75
CA ALA A 25 23.52 18.61 39.62
C ALA A 25 23.82 17.60 38.50
N PRO A 26 22.79 17.07 37.79
CA PRO A 26 23.02 16.27 36.60
C PRO A 26 24.04 17.02 35.74
N ALA A 27 25.14 16.36 35.38
CA ALA A 27 26.09 16.94 34.45
C ALA A 27 25.30 17.33 33.19
N PRO A 28 25.63 18.44 32.50
CA PRO A 28 25.06 18.70 31.20
C PRO A 28 25.52 17.55 30.29
N ASP A 29 24.66 16.56 30.13
CA ASP A 29 24.87 15.43 29.24
C ASP A 29 24.99 16.03 27.84
N GLY A 30 26.23 16.04 27.34
CA GLY A 30 26.61 16.34 25.96
C GLY A 30 25.76 17.38 25.23
N GLY A 31 26.19 18.65 25.20
CA GLY A 31 25.54 19.66 24.37
C GLY A 31 25.52 19.28 22.87
N LEU A 32 24.74 20.02 22.07
CA LEU A 32 24.51 19.85 20.62
C LEU A 32 25.73 19.41 19.77
N LEU A 33 26.94 19.81 20.15
CA LEU A 33 28.17 19.45 19.45
C LEU A 33 28.55 17.97 19.59
N SER A 34 28.10 17.31 20.65
CA SER A 34 28.34 15.88 20.90
C SER A 34 27.32 14.95 20.22
N GLU A 35 26.13 15.46 19.89
CA GLU A 35 25.09 14.74 19.13
C GLU A 35 25.21 14.94 17.61
N LEU A 36 25.99 15.93 17.19
CA LEU A 36 26.24 16.24 15.77
C LEU A 36 26.71 15.01 14.96
N PRO A 37 27.58 14.11 15.46
CA PRO A 37 27.96 12.90 14.72
C PRO A 37 26.78 11.97 14.45
N ALA A 38 25.92 11.74 15.44
CA ALA A 38 24.73 10.89 15.28
C ALA A 38 23.72 11.50 14.30
N LEU A 39 23.54 12.82 14.33
CA LEU A 39 22.71 13.54 13.36
C LEU A 39 23.26 13.41 11.93
N ILE A 40 24.59 13.54 11.76
CA ILE A 40 25.25 13.39 10.46
C ILE A 40 25.05 11.97 9.93
N ASP A 41 25.16 10.95 10.77
CA ASP A 41 24.98 9.56 10.34
C ASP A 41 23.53 9.27 9.93
N ALA A 42 22.54 9.78 10.66
CA ALA A 42 21.14 9.71 10.25
C ALA A 42 20.89 10.40 8.90
N VAL A 43 21.50 11.57 8.66
CA VAL A 43 21.39 12.28 7.37
C VAL A 43 22.10 11.51 6.25
N LYS A 44 23.24 10.85 6.51
CA LYS A 44 23.90 9.99 5.51
C LYS A 44 23.06 8.79 5.12
N GLU A 45 22.32 8.20 6.08
CA GLU A 45 21.40 7.10 5.79
C GLU A 45 20.23 7.56 4.91
N LEU A 46 19.65 8.75 5.19
CA LEU A 46 18.62 9.36 4.35
C LEU A 46 19.13 9.75 2.95
N LEU A 47 20.39 10.15 2.84
CA LEU A 47 21.04 10.52 1.58
C LEU A 47 21.79 9.36 0.92
N SER A 48 21.67 8.14 1.45
CA SER A 48 22.27 6.96 0.84
C SER A 48 21.65 6.71 -0.54
N THR A 49 22.43 6.15 -1.45
CA THR A 49 21.98 5.90 -2.83
C THR A 49 20.74 5.02 -2.88
N ASP A 50 20.63 4.04 -1.98
CA ASP A 50 19.47 3.14 -1.92
C ASP A 50 18.20 3.90 -1.51
N THR A 51 18.24 4.68 -0.41
CA THR A 51 17.11 5.51 0.01
C THR A 51 16.69 6.50 -1.08
N LEU A 52 17.66 7.13 -1.76
CA LEU A 52 17.37 8.07 -2.85
C LEU A 52 16.72 7.38 -4.06
N ASN A 53 17.17 6.17 -4.42
CA ASN A 53 16.58 5.38 -5.49
C ASN A 53 15.15 4.94 -5.16
N ASP A 54 14.90 4.54 -3.91
CA ASP A 54 13.57 4.16 -3.43
C ASP A 54 12.63 5.37 -3.46
N ILE A 55 13.07 6.52 -2.94
CA ILE A 55 12.30 7.77 -3.01
C ILE A 55 12.04 8.16 -4.46
N GLN A 56 13.04 8.06 -5.34
CA GLN A 56 12.87 8.38 -6.76
C GLN A 56 11.83 7.46 -7.40
N THR A 57 11.83 6.17 -7.06
CA THR A 57 10.86 5.19 -7.56
C THR A 57 9.45 5.51 -7.04
N ILE A 58 9.31 5.81 -5.76
CA ILE A 58 8.03 6.20 -5.14
C ILE A 58 7.51 7.49 -5.76
N VAL A 59 8.35 8.50 -5.93
CA VAL A 59 7.96 9.80 -6.52
C VAL A 59 7.59 9.64 -7.99
N LYS A 60 8.34 8.85 -8.77
CA LYS A 60 7.97 8.57 -10.17
C LYS A 60 6.66 7.79 -10.26
N GLY A 61 6.49 6.75 -9.44
CA GLY A 61 5.25 5.97 -9.37
C GLY A 61 4.07 6.86 -8.99
N GLY A 62 4.23 7.68 -7.95
CA GLY A 62 3.25 8.66 -7.51
C GLY A 62 2.93 9.69 -8.59
N ALA A 63 3.92 10.21 -9.32
CA ALA A 63 3.71 11.15 -10.41
C ALA A 63 2.91 10.54 -11.57
N VAL A 64 3.08 9.25 -11.87
CA VAL A 64 2.28 8.54 -12.88
C VAL A 64 0.83 8.36 -12.41
N LEU A 65 0.63 8.03 -11.13
CA LEU A 65 -0.70 7.77 -10.58
C LEU A 65 -1.50 9.05 -10.31
N LEU A 66 -0.83 10.13 -9.90
CA LEU A 66 -1.43 11.38 -9.45
C LEU A 66 -1.33 12.50 -10.49
N GLY A 67 -0.47 12.36 -11.50
CA GLY A 67 -0.21 13.35 -12.54
C GLY A 67 -0.59 12.88 -13.94
N GLY A 68 -0.38 13.76 -14.91
CA GLY A 68 -0.72 13.52 -16.31
C GLY A 68 -2.21 13.22 -16.53
N ASP A 69 -2.50 12.39 -17.51
CA ASP A 69 -3.87 12.01 -17.86
C ASP A 69 -4.41 10.82 -17.03
N THR A 70 -3.59 10.17 -16.19
CA THR A 70 -3.98 8.95 -15.46
C THR A 70 -5.20 9.18 -14.56
N PRO A 71 -5.25 10.20 -13.67
CA PRO A 71 -6.42 10.42 -12.83
C PRO A 71 -7.68 10.70 -13.65
N LYS A 72 -7.56 11.46 -14.75
CA LYS A 72 -8.68 11.81 -15.64
C LYS A 72 -9.19 10.58 -16.40
N ASN A 73 -8.29 9.73 -16.89
CA ASN A 73 -8.65 8.48 -17.57
C ASN A 73 -9.32 7.52 -16.60
N LEU A 74 -8.81 7.40 -15.37
CA LEU A 74 -9.44 6.61 -14.32
C LEU A 74 -10.82 7.16 -13.95
N GLN A 75 -10.97 8.47 -13.76
CA GLN A 75 -12.28 9.09 -13.52
C GLN A 75 -13.26 8.87 -14.67
N LYS A 76 -12.77 8.91 -15.92
CA LYS A 76 -13.59 8.61 -17.09
C LYS A 76 -14.00 7.15 -17.11
N LEU A 77 -13.08 6.21 -16.93
CA LEU A 77 -13.37 4.77 -16.94
C LEU A 77 -14.29 4.36 -15.77
N LEU A 78 -14.09 4.94 -14.60
CA LEU A 78 -14.85 4.71 -13.38
C LEU A 78 -16.02 5.69 -13.20
N SER A 79 -16.40 6.43 -14.25
CA SER A 79 -17.57 7.29 -14.19
C SER A 79 -18.82 6.43 -14.05
N SER A 80 -19.86 6.93 -13.37
CA SER A 80 -21.14 6.21 -13.24
C SER A 80 -21.65 5.77 -14.61
N GLU A 81 -21.65 6.67 -15.60
CA GLU A 81 -22.11 6.36 -16.96
C GLU A 81 -21.36 5.18 -17.58
N ASN A 82 -20.03 5.10 -17.43
CA ASN A 82 -19.25 4.01 -17.99
C ASN A 82 -19.41 2.72 -17.19
N ILE A 83 -19.51 2.80 -15.87
CA ILE A 83 -19.82 1.66 -15.01
C ILE A 83 -21.20 1.09 -15.39
N ASP A 84 -22.22 1.92 -15.55
CA ASP A 84 -23.58 1.51 -15.93
C ASP A 84 -23.60 0.87 -17.32
N LYS A 85 -22.84 1.43 -18.27
CA LYS A 85 -22.68 0.81 -19.60
C LYS A 85 -21.99 -0.55 -19.53
N LEU A 86 -20.92 -0.66 -18.75
CA LEU A 86 -20.19 -1.91 -18.58
C LEU A 86 -21.06 -2.96 -17.87
N GLN A 87 -21.80 -2.58 -16.84
CA GLN A 87 -22.79 -3.41 -16.16
C GLN A 87 -23.82 -3.92 -17.17
N GLY A 88 -24.41 -3.03 -17.97
CA GLY A 88 -25.37 -3.44 -19.00
C GLY A 88 -24.78 -4.38 -20.05
N ILE A 89 -23.52 -4.21 -20.45
CA ILE A 89 -22.83 -5.17 -21.35
C ILE A 89 -22.67 -6.53 -20.65
N VAL A 90 -22.23 -6.53 -19.39
CA VAL A 90 -22.04 -7.76 -18.60
C VAL A 90 -23.37 -8.50 -18.40
N ASP A 91 -24.45 -7.79 -18.08
CA ASP A 91 -25.77 -8.38 -17.88
C ASP A 91 -26.32 -8.98 -19.18
N ASN A 92 -26.14 -8.28 -20.31
CA ASN A 92 -26.52 -8.81 -21.63
C ASN A 92 -25.67 -10.03 -22.01
N ALA A 93 -24.36 -9.99 -21.76
CA ALA A 93 -23.48 -11.11 -22.00
C ALA A 93 -23.85 -12.31 -21.13
N ASP A 94 -24.16 -12.11 -19.85
CA ASP A 94 -24.64 -13.17 -18.96
C ASP A 94 -25.92 -13.82 -19.48
N GLY A 95 -26.89 -13.01 -19.91
CA GLY A 95 -28.13 -13.51 -20.53
C GLY A 95 -27.89 -14.32 -21.81
N LEU A 96 -26.97 -13.88 -22.68
CA LEU A 96 -26.63 -14.57 -23.94
C LEU A 96 -25.75 -15.79 -23.73
N LEU A 97 -24.86 -15.79 -22.73
CA LEU A 97 -23.91 -16.87 -22.48
C LEU A 97 -24.47 -17.95 -21.55
N THR A 98 -25.79 -17.97 -21.32
CA THR A 98 -26.43 -19.09 -20.63
C THR A 98 -26.26 -20.38 -21.41
N PRO A 99 -26.01 -21.53 -20.74
CA PRO A 99 -25.85 -22.82 -21.43
C PRO A 99 -27.03 -23.16 -22.34
N LYS A 100 -28.25 -22.78 -21.92
CA LYS A 100 -29.47 -22.97 -22.71
C LYS A 100 -29.43 -22.16 -24.01
N PHE A 101 -29.22 -20.84 -23.95
CA PHE A 101 -29.23 -19.98 -25.13
C PHE A 101 -28.13 -20.37 -26.12
N VAL A 102 -26.92 -20.65 -25.62
CA VAL A 102 -25.80 -21.10 -26.46
C VAL A 102 -26.15 -22.42 -27.15
N ASN A 103 -26.65 -23.42 -26.41
CA ASN A 103 -26.99 -24.72 -26.99
C ASN A 103 -28.13 -24.64 -28.02
N GLU A 104 -29.19 -23.87 -27.73
CA GLU A 104 -30.31 -23.65 -28.65
C GLU A 104 -29.86 -22.91 -29.91
N THR A 105 -29.01 -21.88 -29.77
CA THR A 105 -28.48 -21.13 -30.91
C THR A 105 -27.55 -21.98 -31.77
N THR A 106 -26.64 -22.75 -31.17
CA THR A 106 -25.79 -23.70 -31.90
C THR A 106 -26.62 -24.73 -32.65
N THR A 107 -27.63 -25.32 -32.00
CA THR A 107 -28.54 -26.28 -32.64
C THR A 107 -29.28 -25.65 -33.82
N LEU A 108 -29.75 -24.41 -33.68
CA LEU A 108 -30.40 -23.68 -34.75
C LEU A 108 -29.46 -23.43 -35.94
N ILE A 109 -28.21 -23.02 -35.67
CA ILE A 109 -27.19 -22.80 -36.70
C ILE A 109 -26.88 -24.11 -37.44
N ASP A 110 -26.68 -25.21 -36.71
CA ASP A 110 -26.41 -26.52 -37.27
C ASP A 110 -27.56 -27.03 -38.15
N ALA A 111 -28.81 -26.76 -37.73
CA ALA A 111 -29.99 -27.11 -38.51
C ALA A 111 -30.18 -26.21 -39.74
N ALA A 112 -29.86 -24.91 -39.63
CA ALA A 112 -30.05 -23.95 -40.72
C ALA A 112 -28.99 -24.06 -41.82
N SER A 113 -27.75 -24.40 -41.47
CA SER A 113 -26.64 -24.52 -42.43
C SER A 113 -26.95 -25.40 -43.66
N PRO A 114 -27.46 -26.65 -43.53
CA PRO A 114 -27.79 -27.46 -44.69
C PRO A 114 -28.98 -26.93 -45.50
N LEU A 115 -29.92 -26.20 -44.87
CA LEU A 115 -31.01 -25.56 -45.61
C LEU A 115 -30.47 -24.47 -46.54
N VAL A 116 -29.54 -23.64 -46.07
CA VAL A 116 -28.91 -22.58 -46.88
C VAL A 116 -28.16 -23.19 -48.08
N ASP A 117 -27.42 -24.27 -47.86
CA ASP A 117 -26.72 -24.99 -48.93
C ASP A 117 -27.67 -25.58 -49.97
N ASN A 118 -28.76 -26.22 -49.51
CA ASN A 118 -29.73 -26.85 -50.40
C ASN A 118 -30.50 -25.81 -51.23
N VAL A 119 -30.86 -24.67 -50.64
CA VAL A 119 -31.48 -23.56 -51.38
C VAL A 119 -30.50 -23.01 -52.42
N SER A 120 -29.24 -22.83 -52.05
CA SER A 120 -28.20 -22.36 -52.98
C SER A 120 -28.03 -23.31 -54.18
N LYS A 121 -27.99 -24.63 -53.92
CA LYS A 121 -27.92 -25.66 -54.98
C LYS A 121 -29.17 -25.67 -55.86
N LEU A 122 -30.35 -25.55 -55.26
CA LEU A 122 -31.62 -25.50 -56.00
C LEU A 122 -31.66 -24.30 -56.94
N LEU A 123 -31.28 -23.12 -56.45
CA LEU A 123 -31.20 -21.90 -57.26
C LEU A 123 -30.17 -22.03 -58.38
N ALA A 124 -28.98 -22.57 -58.08
CA ALA A 124 -27.96 -22.81 -59.10
C ALA A 124 -28.46 -23.77 -60.20
N GLY A 125 -29.16 -24.85 -59.82
CA GLY A 125 -29.77 -25.77 -60.76
C GLY A 125 -30.86 -25.13 -61.62
N LEU A 126 -31.70 -24.29 -61.03
CA LEU A 126 -32.76 -23.56 -61.75
C LEU A 126 -32.17 -22.56 -62.75
N LEU A 127 -31.15 -21.80 -62.35
CA LEU A 127 -30.49 -20.83 -63.22
C LEU A 127 -29.70 -21.53 -64.33
N GLY A 128 -29.00 -22.63 -64.01
CA GLY A 128 -28.32 -23.45 -65.02
C GLY A 128 -29.26 -24.19 -65.98
N SER A 129 -30.55 -24.33 -65.64
CA SER A 129 -31.58 -24.85 -66.54
C SER A 129 -32.15 -23.77 -67.48
N LEU A 130 -31.92 -22.49 -67.20
CA LEU A 130 -32.54 -21.36 -67.90
C LEU A 130 -31.60 -20.68 -68.91
N VAL A 131 -30.30 -20.94 -68.80
CA VAL A 131 -29.22 -20.44 -69.67
C VAL A 131 -28.66 -21.60 -70.48
#